data_AF-A0A849I3Q3-F1
#
_entry.id   AF-A0A849I3Q3-F1
#
_cell.length_a   1.000
_cell.length_b   1.000
_cell.length_c   1.000
_cell.angle_alpha   90.00
_cell.angle_beta   90.00
_cell.angle_gamma   90.00
#
_symmetry.space_group_name_H-M   'P 1'
#
loop_
_entity.id
_entity.type
_entity.pdbx_description
1 polymer ?
#
loop_
_entity_poly.entity_id
_entity_poly.type
_entity_poly.pdbx_seq_one_letter_code
_entity_poly.pdbx_strand_id
1 'polypeptide(L)'
;MIGRLGRFVLLLAAGASLAGCASERFGGAGPRSAAARPSSPPVQANEPPPVEAVPSGSVISEPLAPPPGAGASGSGTVVADVPSMPAVPAEPGTRTSPAPASPGATRSGLVGTYTARDAAGSTCRISLSSSPSLDLYKASSAGCQNRDLGRITAWDYREGEVYLYQPGGSVAARLRGGAGELSGVLAKSGAPLTLTR
;
A
#
# COMPACT_ATOMS: atom_id res chain seq x y z
N MET A 1 -68.48 -29.94 0.43
CA MET A 1 -67.05 -30.28 0.20
C MET A 1 -66.28 -29.66 1.38
N ILE A 2 -66.06 -30.26 2.56
CA ILE A 2 -65.56 -31.59 2.96
C ILE A 2 -64.17 -31.91 2.41
N GLY A 3 -63.18 -31.94 3.33
CA GLY A 3 -61.78 -32.36 3.11
C GLY A 3 -60.81 -31.62 4.05
N ARG A 4 -60.94 -31.73 5.38
CA ARG A 4 -60.06 -32.55 6.28
C ARG A 4 -58.58 -32.18 6.14
N LEU A 5 -57.97 -31.40 7.03
CA LEU A 5 -57.69 -31.72 8.44
C LEU A 5 -57.21 -33.17 8.59
N GLY A 6 -55.89 -33.40 8.54
CA GLY A 6 -55.34 -34.73 8.82
C GLY A 6 -53.93 -34.97 8.31
N ARG A 7 -52.93 -34.39 8.99
CA ARG A 7 -51.67 -35.08 9.35
C ARG A 7 -50.78 -34.18 10.20
N PHE A 8 -51.28 -33.92 11.40
CA PHE A 8 -50.42 -33.79 12.55
C PHE A 8 -49.78 -35.17 12.82
N VAL A 9 -48.52 -35.17 13.26
CA VAL A 9 -47.73 -36.29 13.81
C VAL A 9 -47.01 -37.18 12.78
N LEU A 10 -45.75 -36.83 12.50
CA LEU A 10 -44.65 -37.70 12.93
C LEU A 10 -43.38 -36.87 13.22
N LEU A 11 -43.06 -36.75 14.51
CA LEU A 11 -41.73 -36.41 15.03
C LEU A 11 -40.69 -37.41 14.51
N LEU A 12 -39.52 -36.93 14.03
CA LEU A 12 -38.26 -37.67 14.16
C LEU A 12 -37.02 -36.80 13.84
N ALA A 13 -36.16 -36.67 14.85
CA ALA A 13 -34.72 -36.38 14.82
C ALA A 13 -34.28 -34.98 14.33
N ALA A 14 -33.96 -34.03 15.21
CA ALA A 14 -32.70 -33.92 15.96
C ALA A 14 -31.46 -33.63 15.07
N GLY A 15 -30.98 -32.38 15.20
CA GLY A 15 -29.56 -32.03 15.25
C GLY A 15 -28.68 -32.33 14.03
N ALA A 16 -28.57 -31.36 13.12
CA ALA A 16 -27.38 -31.21 12.27
C ALA A 16 -26.59 -29.98 12.74
N SER A 17 -25.67 -30.30 13.64
CA SER A 17 -24.56 -29.55 14.22
C SER A 17 -24.06 -28.32 13.46
N LEU A 18 -23.98 -27.19 14.18
CA LEU A 18 -22.98 -26.15 13.92
C LEU A 18 -21.59 -26.79 14.06
N ALA A 19 -20.86 -26.93 12.94
CA ALA A 19 -19.43 -27.17 12.97
C ALA A 19 -18.74 -25.87 13.40
N GLY A 20 -18.67 -25.67 14.72
CA GLY A 20 -17.78 -24.67 15.31
C GLY A 20 -16.33 -25.04 15.00
N CYS A 21 -15.57 -24.09 14.47
CA CYS A 21 -14.12 -24.14 14.44
C CYS A 21 -13.61 -24.15 15.89
N ALA A 22 -13.45 -25.33 16.47
CA ALA A 22 -12.79 -25.51 17.75
C ALA A 22 -11.32 -25.09 17.60
N SER A 23 -10.98 -23.99 18.26
CA SER A 23 -9.60 -23.62 18.55
C SER A 23 -9.05 -24.59 19.60
N GLU A 24 -8.34 -25.62 19.17
CA GLU A 24 -7.53 -26.45 20.09
C GLU A 24 -6.20 -25.74 20.38
N ARG A 25 -6.26 -24.80 21.32
CA ARG A 25 -5.08 -24.30 22.05
C ARG A 25 -5.29 -24.70 23.50
N PHE A 26 -4.36 -25.51 24.01
CA PHE A 26 -4.15 -25.93 25.41
C PHE A 26 -4.80 -27.24 25.88
N GLY A 27 -3.93 -28.22 26.18
CA GLY A 27 -4.06 -29.03 27.38
C GLY A 27 -4.48 -30.48 27.19
N GLY A 28 -3.53 -31.35 26.81
CA GLY A 28 -3.73 -32.79 26.84
C GLY A 28 -2.43 -33.52 27.15
N ALA A 29 -2.12 -33.66 28.44
CA ALA A 29 -1.06 -34.54 28.92
C ALA A 29 -1.47 -36.01 28.74
N GLY A 30 -0.64 -36.79 28.05
CA GLY A 30 -0.79 -38.24 27.92
C GLY A 30 0.50 -38.86 27.38
N PRO A 31 0.98 -39.99 27.93
CA PRO A 31 2.33 -40.49 27.74
C PRO A 31 2.44 -41.19 26.38
N ARG A 32 3.47 -40.84 25.60
CA ARG A 32 3.77 -41.52 24.35
C ARG A 32 5.11 -42.22 24.49
N SER A 33 5.01 -43.54 24.56
CA SER A 33 6.10 -44.50 24.54
C SER A 33 7.08 -44.24 23.39
N ALA A 34 8.34 -44.49 23.69
CA ALA A 34 9.48 -44.44 22.80
C ALA A 34 9.27 -45.28 21.53
N ALA A 35 9.46 -44.64 20.37
CA ALA A 35 9.80 -45.29 19.12
C ALA A 35 10.96 -44.53 18.49
N ALA A 36 12.02 -45.26 18.15
CA ALA A 36 13.33 -44.77 17.84
C ALA A 36 13.50 -44.39 16.35
N ARG A 37 14.38 -43.38 16.14
CA ARG A 37 15.20 -43.05 14.95
C ARG A 37 14.56 -42.24 13.79
N PRO A 38 15.37 -41.55 12.95
CA PRO A 38 16.81 -41.26 13.03
C PRO A 38 17.13 -39.76 13.18
N SER A 39 18.26 -39.48 13.84
CA SER A 39 18.83 -38.15 14.02
C SER A 39 19.18 -37.51 12.66
N SER A 40 18.53 -36.40 12.34
CA SER A 40 18.99 -35.50 11.29
C SER A 40 20.32 -34.87 11.74
N PRO A 41 21.32 -34.70 10.84
CA PRO A 41 22.52 -33.95 11.17
C PRO A 41 22.15 -32.50 11.54
N PRO A 42 22.83 -31.85 12.50
CA PRO A 42 22.59 -30.45 12.78
C PRO A 42 22.94 -29.65 11.53
N VAL A 43 21.94 -28.98 10.95
CA VAL A 43 22.18 -27.90 10.00
C VAL A 43 22.91 -26.83 10.79
N GLN A 44 24.21 -26.69 10.55
CA GLN A 44 24.99 -25.55 11.02
C GLN A 44 24.30 -24.30 10.48
N ALA A 45 23.61 -23.58 11.36
CA ALA A 45 23.26 -22.20 11.15
C ALA A 45 24.58 -21.46 10.97
N ASN A 46 24.98 -21.25 9.72
CA ASN A 46 25.99 -20.27 9.40
C ASN A 46 25.32 -18.91 9.57
N GLU A 47 25.17 -18.51 10.82
CA GLU A 47 24.72 -17.18 11.22
C GLU A 47 25.74 -16.19 10.66
N PRO A 48 25.34 -15.29 9.72
CA PRO A 48 26.23 -14.22 9.32
C PRO A 48 26.55 -13.39 10.58
N PRO A 49 27.82 -13.01 10.81
CA PRO A 49 28.18 -12.26 12.00
C PRO A 49 27.31 -10.99 12.09
N PRO A 50 26.89 -10.59 13.30
CA PRO A 50 26.18 -9.34 13.48
C PRO A 50 27.09 -8.21 12.96
N VAL A 51 26.68 -7.60 11.86
CA VAL A 51 27.34 -6.38 11.36
C VAL A 51 27.04 -5.28 12.36
N GLU A 52 28.09 -4.76 12.99
CA GLU A 52 28.00 -3.58 13.85
C GLU A 52 27.38 -2.43 13.05
N ALA A 53 26.45 -1.71 13.68
CA ALA A 53 25.82 -0.55 13.09
C ALA A 53 26.88 0.53 12.84
N VAL A 54 27.24 0.73 11.58
CA VAL A 54 28.03 1.89 11.17
C VAL A 54 27.17 3.15 11.41
N PRO A 55 27.63 4.13 12.21
CA PRO A 55 26.91 5.37 12.38
C PRO A 55 26.83 6.08 11.03
N SER A 56 25.61 6.30 10.55
CA SER A 56 25.39 7.21 9.42
C SER A 56 25.76 8.61 9.91
N GLY A 57 26.88 9.13 9.43
CA GLY A 57 27.33 10.49 9.74
C GLY A 57 26.24 11.50 9.38
N SER A 58 26.05 12.49 10.25
CA SER A 58 25.13 13.60 10.02
C SER A 58 25.56 14.36 8.76
N VAL A 59 24.69 14.38 7.75
CA VAL A 59 24.85 15.23 6.57
C VAL A 59 24.52 16.67 6.99
N ILE A 60 25.56 17.46 7.23
CA ILE A 60 25.46 18.93 7.33
C ILE A 60 25.47 19.45 5.89
N SER A 61 24.30 19.86 5.42
CA SER A 61 24.17 20.65 4.18
C SER A 61 24.54 22.09 4.50
N GLU A 62 25.83 22.42 4.46
CA GLU A 62 26.32 23.79 4.53
C GLU A 62 26.02 24.49 3.18
N PRO A 63 25.23 25.58 3.14
CA PRO A 63 24.97 26.31 1.91
C PRO A 63 26.25 26.96 1.37
N LEU A 64 26.60 26.65 0.12
CA LEU A 64 27.73 27.26 -0.58
C LEU A 64 27.48 28.77 -0.76
N ALA A 65 28.46 29.60 -0.40
CA ALA A 65 28.39 31.05 -0.56
C ALA A 65 28.19 31.43 -2.05
N PRO A 66 27.34 32.43 -2.36
CA PRO A 66 27.16 32.89 -3.73
C PRO A 66 28.47 33.50 -4.28
N PRO A 67 28.77 33.26 -5.58
CA PRO A 67 29.99 33.77 -6.19
C PRO A 67 30.01 35.31 -6.18
N PRO A 68 31.14 35.94 -5.82
CA PRO A 68 31.27 37.39 -5.87
C PRO A 68 31.36 37.86 -7.33
N GLY A 69 30.47 38.76 -7.76
CA GLY A 69 30.70 39.55 -8.97
C GLY A 69 29.53 39.82 -9.93
N ALA A 70 28.29 39.39 -9.68
CA ALA A 70 27.17 39.77 -10.56
C ALA A 70 26.51 41.09 -10.09
N GLY A 71 27.29 42.17 -10.11
CA GLY A 71 26.76 43.53 -10.02
C GLY A 71 27.34 44.36 -11.16
N ALA A 72 26.46 44.88 -12.05
CA ALA A 72 26.43 46.28 -12.50
C ALA A 72 25.75 46.46 -13.88
N SER A 73 24.61 47.13 -13.89
CA SER A 73 24.22 48.20 -14.83
C SER A 73 22.77 48.59 -14.55
N GLY A 74 22.38 49.83 -14.30
CA GLY A 74 23.08 51.10 -14.23
C GLY A 74 22.10 52.16 -13.72
N SER A 75 22.62 53.17 -13.04
CA SER A 75 21.85 54.30 -12.55
C SER A 75 21.53 55.30 -13.67
N GLY A 76 20.26 55.68 -13.79
CA GLY A 76 19.84 57.06 -14.08
C GLY A 76 19.72 57.57 -15.53
N THR A 77 18.52 58.16 -15.78
CA THR A 77 18.20 59.35 -16.61
C THR A 77 17.50 59.19 -17.98
N VAL A 78 16.15 59.28 -17.94
CA VAL A 78 15.15 59.99 -18.81
C VAL A 78 15.31 60.03 -20.34
N VAL A 79 14.30 59.54 -21.10
CA VAL A 79 13.33 60.31 -21.93
C VAL A 79 12.24 59.35 -22.48
N ALA A 80 11.01 59.86 -22.50
CA ALA A 80 9.74 59.23 -22.83
C ALA A 80 9.54 58.83 -24.31
N ASP A 81 8.70 57.82 -24.56
CA ASP A 81 7.45 57.95 -25.32
C ASP A 81 6.62 56.65 -25.21
N VAL A 82 5.29 56.76 -25.33
CA VAL A 82 4.23 55.72 -25.48
C VAL A 82 3.24 55.61 -24.31
N PRO A 83 1.90 55.65 -24.58
CA PRO A 83 0.89 56.20 -23.68
C PRO A 83 0.34 55.22 -22.65
N SER A 84 -0.11 55.79 -21.53
CA SER A 84 -0.75 55.14 -20.39
C SER A 84 -1.97 54.27 -20.77
N MET A 85 -1.85 52.96 -20.56
CA MET A 85 -2.98 52.11 -20.17
C MET A 85 -3.06 52.06 -18.63
N PRO A 86 -4.25 52.04 -18.01
CA PRO A 86 -4.36 51.86 -16.57
C PRO A 86 -3.85 50.46 -16.21
N ALA A 87 -2.65 50.40 -15.62
CA ALA A 87 -2.18 49.20 -14.96
C ALA A 87 -3.07 48.94 -13.75
N VAL A 88 -3.84 47.87 -13.82
CA VAL A 88 -4.44 47.20 -12.67
C VAL A 88 -3.35 46.98 -11.61
N PRO A 89 -3.59 47.30 -10.33
CA PRO A 89 -2.61 47.04 -9.28
C PRO A 89 -2.23 45.56 -9.26
N ALA A 90 -0.96 45.27 -9.52
CA ALA A 90 -0.40 43.97 -9.22
C ALA A 90 -0.40 43.82 -7.69
N GLU A 91 -1.34 43.03 -7.18
CA GLU A 91 -1.27 42.56 -5.80
C GLU A 91 0.10 41.89 -5.57
N PRO A 92 0.76 42.15 -4.43
CA PRO A 92 1.99 41.46 -4.08
C PRO A 92 1.69 39.97 -4.00
N GLY A 93 2.24 39.23 -4.97
CA GLY A 93 2.16 37.78 -5.03
C GLY A 93 2.60 37.20 -3.71
N THR A 94 1.64 36.66 -2.98
CA THR A 94 1.85 35.84 -1.80
C THR A 94 2.83 34.74 -2.20
N ARG A 95 4.07 34.84 -1.74
CA ARG A 95 5.03 33.74 -1.80
C ARG A 95 4.40 32.59 -1.03
N THR A 96 3.80 31.64 -1.74
CA THR A 96 3.41 30.36 -1.15
C THR A 96 4.70 29.72 -0.67
N SER A 97 4.96 29.82 0.63
CA SER A 97 5.98 29.03 1.30
C SER A 97 5.75 27.58 0.89
N PRO A 98 6.76 26.84 0.40
CA PRO A 98 6.60 25.43 0.11
C PRO A 98 6.12 24.75 1.39
N ALA A 99 4.91 24.21 1.35
CA ALA A 99 4.38 23.41 2.43
C ALA A 99 5.40 22.29 2.73
N PRO A 100 5.65 21.94 4.00
CA PRO A 100 6.52 20.82 4.31
C PRO A 100 5.99 19.60 3.56
N ALA A 101 6.81 19.06 2.66
CA ALA A 101 6.48 17.81 1.97
C ALA A 101 6.15 16.80 3.07
N SER A 102 4.88 16.38 3.14
CA SER A 102 4.51 15.28 4.03
C SER A 102 5.49 14.15 3.74
N PRO A 103 6.06 13.49 4.76
CA PRO A 103 7.01 12.42 4.53
C PRO A 103 6.37 11.45 3.56
N GLY A 104 6.88 11.43 2.33
CA GLY A 104 6.34 10.62 1.25
C GLY A 104 6.29 9.18 1.73
N ALA A 105 5.22 8.46 1.39
CA ALA A 105 5.08 7.08 1.79
C ALA A 105 6.32 6.30 1.36
N THR A 106 7.09 5.73 2.28
CA THR A 106 8.22 4.92 1.87
C THR A 106 7.72 3.55 1.42
N ARG A 107 8.45 2.91 0.51
CA ARG A 107 8.14 1.56 0.04
C ARG A 107 7.88 0.60 1.20
N SER A 108 8.73 0.60 2.23
CA SER A 108 8.57 -0.25 3.41
C SER A 108 7.32 0.09 4.23
N GLY A 109 6.88 1.35 4.24
CA GLY A 109 5.65 1.77 4.92
C GLY A 109 4.36 1.27 4.25
N LEU A 110 4.44 0.94 2.95
CA LEU A 110 3.30 0.46 2.15
C LEU A 110 3.09 -1.06 2.22
N VAL A 111 4.05 -1.80 2.78
CA VAL A 111 3.93 -3.25 2.99
C VAL A 111 2.84 -3.48 4.02
N GLY A 112 1.84 -4.32 3.74
CA GLY A 112 0.72 -4.56 4.65
C GLY A 112 -0.47 -5.23 3.97
N THR A 113 -1.51 -5.50 4.75
CA THR A 113 -2.80 -5.93 4.20
C THR A 113 -3.76 -4.76 4.17
N TYR A 114 -4.42 -4.57 3.04
CA TYR A 114 -5.35 -3.49 2.74
C TYR A 114 -6.71 -4.07 2.38
N THR A 115 -7.76 -3.33 2.72
CA THR A 115 -9.10 -3.52 2.21
C THR A 115 -9.29 -2.59 1.02
N ALA A 116 -9.33 -3.16 -0.18
CA ALA A 116 -9.64 -2.46 -1.41
C ALA A 116 -11.14 -2.30 -1.57
N ARG A 117 -11.61 -1.15 -2.02
CA ARG A 117 -12.98 -0.86 -2.37
C ARG A 117 -13.05 -0.30 -3.79
N ASP A 118 -13.75 -1.03 -4.64
CA ASP A 118 -13.96 -0.67 -6.04
C ASP A 118 -15.16 0.29 -6.18
N ALA A 119 -15.26 0.95 -7.33
CA ALA A 119 -16.36 1.84 -7.69
C ALA A 119 -17.74 1.17 -7.62
N ALA A 120 -17.80 -0.15 -7.84
CA ALA A 120 -19.01 -0.97 -7.68
C ALA A 120 -19.41 -1.19 -6.21
N GLY A 121 -18.66 -0.66 -5.24
CA GLY A 121 -18.88 -0.83 -3.81
C GLY A 121 -18.42 -2.18 -3.25
N SER A 122 -17.91 -3.07 -4.12
CA SER A 122 -17.33 -4.37 -3.74
C SER A 122 -16.01 -4.16 -2.99
N THR A 123 -15.79 -4.96 -1.96
CA THR A 123 -14.56 -4.95 -1.17
C THR A 123 -13.74 -6.21 -1.38
N CYS A 124 -12.41 -6.09 -1.32
CA CYS A 124 -11.53 -7.25 -1.30
C CYS A 124 -10.23 -6.98 -0.54
N ARG A 125 -9.47 -8.04 -0.23
CA ARG A 125 -8.22 -7.92 0.51
C ARG A 125 -7.04 -7.92 -0.47
N ILE A 126 -6.13 -6.97 -0.29
CA ILE A 126 -4.87 -6.89 -1.04
C ILE A 126 -3.73 -6.89 -0.03
N SER A 127 -2.79 -7.81 -0.16
CA SER A 127 -1.58 -7.87 0.66
C SER A 127 -0.38 -7.45 -0.19
N LEU A 128 0.35 -6.43 0.29
CA LEU A 128 1.59 -5.93 -0.28
C LEU A 128 2.74 -6.43 0.60
N SER A 129 3.68 -7.18 0.01
CA SER A 129 4.85 -7.74 0.70
C SER A 129 6.15 -7.16 0.15
N SER A 130 7.17 -6.96 1.00
CA SER A 130 8.53 -6.61 0.57
C SER A 130 9.33 -7.80 -0.01
N SER A 131 8.72 -8.99 -0.13
CA SER A 131 9.37 -10.14 -0.76
C SER A 131 9.61 -9.89 -2.26
N PRO A 132 10.83 -10.13 -2.79
CA PRO A 132 11.14 -9.94 -4.19
C PRO A 132 10.41 -10.96 -5.10
N SER A 133 10.06 -10.55 -6.31
CA SER A 133 9.41 -11.36 -7.34
C SER A 133 9.82 -10.90 -8.74
N LEU A 134 10.76 -11.61 -9.36
CA LEU A 134 11.46 -11.24 -10.60
C LEU A 134 12.11 -9.85 -10.48
N ASP A 135 11.36 -8.79 -10.78
CA ASP A 135 11.80 -7.38 -10.77
C ASP A 135 10.94 -6.49 -9.85
N LEU A 136 9.86 -7.05 -9.30
CA LEU A 136 8.86 -6.32 -8.51
C LEU A 136 8.69 -6.94 -7.12
N TYR A 137 7.85 -6.35 -6.30
CA TYR A 137 7.51 -6.87 -4.98
C TYR A 137 6.26 -7.74 -5.03
N LYS A 138 6.18 -8.75 -4.18
CA LYS A 138 5.04 -9.68 -4.09
C LYS A 138 3.77 -8.94 -3.65
N ALA A 139 2.70 -9.08 -4.41
CA ALA A 139 1.35 -8.72 -3.98
C ALA A 139 0.41 -9.94 -4.09
N SER A 140 -0.62 -9.98 -3.27
CA SER A 140 -1.69 -10.97 -3.39
C SER A 140 -3.04 -10.33 -3.18
N SER A 141 -4.04 -10.80 -3.92
CA SER A 141 -5.43 -10.38 -3.82
C SER A 141 -6.32 -11.54 -3.38
N ALA A 142 -7.27 -11.30 -2.49
CA ALA A 142 -8.20 -12.31 -2.01
C ALA A 142 -9.64 -11.75 -1.97
N GLY A 143 -10.59 -12.53 -2.50
CA GLY A 143 -12.01 -12.20 -2.49
C GLY A 143 -12.43 -11.08 -3.45
N CYS A 144 -11.61 -10.73 -4.44
CA CYS A 144 -11.95 -9.66 -5.39
C CYS A 144 -12.96 -10.14 -6.44
N GLN A 145 -14.10 -9.44 -6.51
CA GLN A 145 -15.09 -9.61 -7.59
C GLN A 145 -14.62 -8.99 -8.91
N ASN A 146 -13.87 -7.90 -8.82
CA ASN A 146 -13.24 -7.27 -9.98
C ASN A 146 -12.11 -8.17 -10.53
N ARG A 147 -12.18 -8.49 -11.82
CA ARG A 147 -11.23 -9.37 -12.50
C ARG A 147 -9.81 -8.81 -12.57
N ASP A 148 -9.65 -7.50 -12.69
CA ASP A 148 -8.34 -6.86 -12.72
C ASP A 148 -7.68 -6.88 -11.34
N LEU A 149 -8.46 -6.65 -10.27
CA LEU A 149 -7.98 -6.73 -8.90
C LEU A 149 -7.65 -8.17 -8.48
N GLY A 150 -8.48 -9.14 -8.89
CA GLY A 150 -8.26 -10.56 -8.55
C GLY A 150 -7.07 -11.21 -9.24
N ARG A 151 -6.44 -10.52 -10.22
CA ARG A 151 -5.24 -10.99 -10.91
C ARG A 151 -3.96 -10.33 -10.40
N ILE A 152 -4.02 -9.47 -9.37
CA ILE A 152 -2.80 -8.79 -8.91
C ILE A 152 -1.82 -9.80 -8.30
N THR A 153 -0.57 -9.76 -8.77
CA THR A 153 0.50 -10.65 -8.29
C THR A 153 1.76 -9.91 -7.84
N ALA A 154 1.92 -8.67 -8.28
CA ALA A 154 3.08 -7.86 -7.96
C ALA A 154 2.71 -6.40 -7.73
N TRP A 155 3.58 -5.68 -7.04
CA TRP A 155 3.46 -4.24 -6.83
C TRP A 155 4.83 -3.58 -6.86
N ASP A 156 4.83 -2.26 -7.05
CA ASP A 156 6.02 -1.45 -6.90
C ASP A 156 5.67 -0.05 -6.42
N TYR A 157 6.66 0.64 -5.88
CA TYR A 157 6.58 2.03 -5.47
C TYR A 157 7.66 2.83 -6.19
N ARG A 158 7.23 3.79 -7.02
CA ARG A 158 8.08 4.70 -7.80
C ARG A 158 7.46 6.09 -7.79
N GLU A 159 8.29 7.13 -7.68
CA GLU A 159 7.89 8.53 -7.88
C GLU A 159 6.70 9.01 -7.02
N GLY A 160 6.46 8.40 -5.86
CA GLY A 160 5.30 8.75 -5.02
C GLY A 160 4.04 7.95 -5.29
N GLU A 161 4.07 7.01 -6.24
CA GLU A 161 2.92 6.21 -6.66
C GLU A 161 3.16 4.72 -6.44
N VAL A 162 2.08 4.02 -6.10
CA VAL A 162 2.03 2.57 -5.99
C VAL A 162 1.40 2.00 -7.26
N TYR A 163 2.16 1.15 -7.93
CA TYR A 163 1.75 0.44 -9.13
C TYR A 163 1.41 -1.00 -8.77
N LEU A 164 0.21 -1.43 -9.10
CA LEU A 164 -0.22 -2.83 -8.95
C LEU A 164 -0.15 -3.51 -10.31
N TYR A 165 0.40 -4.73 -10.35
CA TYR A 165 0.69 -5.47 -11.57
C TYR A 165 -0.01 -6.82 -11.63
N GLN A 166 -0.46 -7.17 -12.83
CA GLN A 166 -1.01 -8.47 -13.21
C GLN A 166 0.11 -9.40 -13.72
N PRO A 167 -0.15 -10.71 -13.90
CA PRO A 167 0.79 -11.62 -14.51
C PRO A 167 1.08 -11.16 -15.93
N GLY A 168 2.35 -11.19 -16.33
CA GLY A 168 2.79 -10.65 -17.62
C GLY A 168 3.13 -9.15 -17.60
N GLY A 169 3.14 -8.50 -16.42
CA GLY A 169 3.69 -7.15 -16.26
C GLY A 169 2.75 -6.01 -16.63
N SER A 170 1.47 -6.30 -16.89
CA SER A 170 0.46 -5.27 -17.14
C SER A 170 0.07 -4.54 -15.84
N VAL A 171 -0.09 -3.22 -15.89
CA VAL A 171 -0.54 -2.43 -14.74
C VAL A 171 -2.04 -2.63 -14.53
N ALA A 172 -2.44 -3.06 -13.34
CA ALA A 172 -3.84 -3.22 -12.92
C ALA A 172 -4.42 -1.90 -12.39
N ALA A 173 -3.66 -1.21 -11.55
CA ALA A 173 -4.09 0.03 -10.91
C ALA A 173 -2.87 0.89 -10.54
N ARG A 174 -3.12 2.20 -10.44
CA ARG A 174 -2.16 3.19 -9.98
C ARG A 174 -2.77 3.90 -8.78
N LEU A 175 -2.06 3.90 -7.67
CA LEU A 175 -2.52 4.42 -6.39
C LEU A 175 -1.52 5.45 -5.87
N ARG A 176 -2.01 6.42 -5.11
CA ARG A 176 -1.23 7.44 -4.42
C ARG A 176 -1.70 7.52 -2.98
N GLY A 177 -0.83 8.00 -2.09
CA GLY A 177 -1.16 8.16 -0.68
C GLY A 177 -0.13 7.53 0.24
N GLY A 178 -0.60 7.11 1.41
CA GLY A 178 0.24 6.68 2.54
C GLY A 178 -0.07 5.27 3.03
N ALA A 179 0.66 4.83 4.04
CA ALA A 179 0.50 3.51 4.65
C ALA A 179 -0.93 3.23 5.14
N GLY A 180 -1.70 4.26 5.51
CA GLY A 180 -3.08 4.12 6.03
C GLY A 180 -4.18 4.15 4.96
N GLU A 181 -4.01 4.97 3.92
CA GLU A 181 -4.96 5.09 2.82
C GLU A 181 -4.25 5.34 1.50
N LEU A 182 -4.61 4.55 0.50
CA LEU A 182 -4.11 4.60 -0.87
C LEU A 182 -5.32 4.77 -1.78
N SER A 183 -5.31 5.80 -2.63
CA SER A 183 -6.41 6.09 -3.54
C SER A 183 -5.91 6.24 -4.97
N GLY A 184 -6.73 5.88 -5.94
CA GLY A 184 -6.36 6.00 -7.34
C GLY A 184 -7.37 5.35 -8.26
N VAL A 185 -6.89 4.81 -9.38
CA VAL A 185 -7.74 4.30 -10.44
C VAL A 185 -7.24 2.98 -10.99
N LEU A 186 -8.17 2.15 -11.47
CA LEU A 186 -7.85 0.99 -12.28
C LEU A 186 -7.37 1.44 -13.65
N ALA A 187 -6.27 0.85 -14.13
CA ALA A 187 -5.65 1.25 -15.38
C ALA A 187 -6.51 0.89 -16.61
N LYS A 188 -7.35 -0.14 -16.51
CA LYS A 188 -8.13 -0.67 -17.64
C LYS A 188 -9.52 -0.04 -17.77
N SER A 189 -10.20 0.17 -16.64
CA SER A 189 -11.55 0.74 -16.60
C SER A 189 -11.59 2.22 -16.22
N GLY A 190 -10.52 2.78 -15.67
CA GLY A 190 -10.51 4.13 -15.10
C GLY A 190 -11.36 4.27 -13.84
N ALA A 191 -11.92 3.17 -13.31
CA ALA A 191 -12.77 3.20 -12.13
C ALA A 191 -11.97 3.61 -10.86
N PRO A 192 -12.55 4.43 -9.97
CA PRO A 192 -11.90 4.79 -8.72
C PRO A 192 -11.72 3.57 -7.81
N LEU A 193 -10.57 3.54 -7.14
CA LEU A 193 -10.18 2.50 -6.21
C LEU A 193 -9.59 3.13 -4.96
N THR A 194 -10.06 2.69 -3.79
CA THR A 194 -9.49 3.07 -2.51
C THR A 194 -9.04 1.84 -1.75
N LEU A 195 -7.89 1.91 -1.09
CA LEU A 195 -7.30 0.88 -0.26
C LEU A 195 -7.09 1.48 1.12
N THR A 196 -7.69 0.86 2.14
CA THR A 196 -7.57 1.29 3.53
C THR A 196 -6.97 0.15 4.36
N ARG A 197 -6.06 0.46 5.27
CA ARG A 197 -5.39 -0.53 6.11
C ARG A 197 -6.23 -0.96 7.32
#